data_AF-A0A528M3K3-F1
#
_entry.id   AF-A0A528M3K3-F1
#
_cell.length_a   1.000
_cell.length_b   1.000
_cell.length_c   1.000
_cell.angle_alpha   90.00
_cell.angle_beta   90.00
_cell.angle_gamma   90.00
#
_symmetry.space_group_name_H-M   'P 1'
#
loop_
_entity.id
_entity.type
_entity.pdbx_description
1 polymer ?
#
loop_
_entity_poly.entity_id
_entity_poly.type
_entity_poly.pdbx_seq_one_letter_code
_entity_poly.pdbx_strand_id
1 'polypeptide(L)'
;MPTSHADVVTEHASRYLQQLCKHWAHKFPVAFDSSHGTIDLSLGRAILDSDAGTLHIAVTADEAGSLERLETVVADHITRFAFREELI
;
A
#
# COMPACT_ATOMS: atom_id res chain seq x y z
N MET A 1 -17.85 -2.61 -6.59
CA MET A 1 -16.48 -2.28 -6.19
C MET A 1 -15.72 -3.57 -5.93
N PRO A 2 -14.91 -4.05 -6.87
CA PRO A 2 -14.11 -5.25 -6.65
C PRO A 2 -12.89 -4.94 -5.78
N THR A 3 -12.48 -5.93 -4.99
CA THR A 3 -11.40 -5.82 -4.01
C THR A 3 -10.38 -6.92 -4.24
N SER A 4 -9.12 -6.59 -4.05
CA SER A 4 -7.98 -7.50 -4.12
C SER A 4 -7.13 -7.39 -2.87
N HIS A 5 -6.44 -8.46 -2.53
CA HIS A 5 -5.60 -8.56 -1.34
C HIS A 5 -4.22 -9.11 -1.71
N ALA A 6 -3.19 -8.56 -1.09
CA ALA A 6 -1.81 -9.02 -1.23
C ALA A 6 -1.11 -8.98 0.13
N ASP A 7 -0.29 -9.99 0.37
CA ASP A 7 0.53 -10.10 1.56
C ASP A 7 2.01 -10.05 1.17
N VAL A 8 2.76 -9.16 1.80
CA VAL A 8 4.20 -9.00 1.59
C VAL A 8 4.91 -9.41 2.86
N VAL A 9 5.60 -10.55 2.84
CA VAL A 9 6.39 -11.03 3.97
C VAL A 9 7.65 -10.17 4.11
N THR A 10 7.75 -9.44 5.21
CA THR A 10 8.86 -8.54 5.52
C THR A 10 8.83 -8.12 7.00
N GLU A 11 10.00 -8.04 7.63
CA GLU A 11 10.15 -7.47 8.99
C GLU A 11 10.00 -5.92 8.98
N HIS A 12 9.91 -5.32 7.80
CA HIS A 12 9.83 -3.87 7.61
C HIS A 12 8.42 -3.41 7.23
N ALA A 13 7.39 -4.20 7.55
CA ALA A 13 6.00 -3.94 7.16
C ALA A 13 5.51 -2.54 7.57
N SER A 14 5.70 -2.17 8.85
CA SER A 14 5.36 -0.83 9.36
C SER A 14 6.10 0.29 8.64
N ARG A 15 7.36 0.04 8.24
CA ARG A 15 8.19 1.01 7.53
C ARG A 15 7.63 1.26 6.13
N TYR A 16 7.32 0.20 5.39
CA TYR A 16 6.78 0.28 4.03
C TYR A 16 5.40 0.92 4.01
N LEU A 17 4.53 0.58 4.97
CA LEU A 17 3.23 1.22 5.15
C LEU A 17 3.39 2.74 5.29
N GLN A 18 4.23 3.18 6.22
CA GLN A 18 4.45 4.60 6.47
C GLN A 18 5.11 5.31 5.29
N GLN A 19 6.04 4.66 4.59
CA GLN A 19 6.68 5.19 3.39
C GLN A 19 5.67 5.40 2.27
N LEU A 20 4.81 4.42 2.00
CA LEU A 20 3.76 4.54 0.98
C LEU A 20 2.77 5.66 1.33
N CYS A 21 2.30 5.67 2.58
CA CYS A 21 1.35 6.68 3.05
C CYS A 21 1.93 8.10 2.94
N LYS A 22 3.17 8.33 3.42
CA LYS A 22 3.86 9.62 3.28
C LYS A 22 4.12 9.96 1.82
N HIS A 23 4.48 8.98 1.01
CA HIS A 23 4.72 9.17 -0.42
C HIS A 23 3.45 9.61 -1.14
N TRP A 24 2.26 9.16 -0.75
CA TRP A 24 1.01 9.51 -1.44
C TRP A 24 0.24 10.68 -0.80
N ALA A 25 0.57 11.08 0.44
CA ALA A 25 -0.07 12.18 1.15
C ALA A 25 0.05 13.55 0.44
N HIS A 26 1.00 13.72 -0.48
CA HIS A 26 1.10 14.95 -1.28
C HIS A 26 0.05 15.03 -2.41
N LYS A 27 -0.58 13.91 -2.77
CA LYS A 27 -1.51 13.80 -3.91
C LYS A 27 -2.91 13.36 -3.50
N PHE A 28 -3.01 12.57 -2.44
CA PHE A 28 -4.25 11.92 -2.02
C PHE A 28 -4.54 12.18 -0.53
N PRO A 29 -5.82 12.14 -0.10
CA PRO A 29 -6.15 12.02 1.30
C PRO A 29 -5.59 10.72 1.86
N VAL A 30 -4.81 10.83 2.93
CA VAL A 30 -4.15 9.70 3.59
C VAL A 30 -4.28 9.85 5.10
N ALA A 31 -4.64 8.76 5.78
CA ALA A 31 -4.60 8.66 7.24
C ALA A 31 -3.81 7.40 7.60
N PHE A 32 -2.82 7.52 8.49
CA PHE A 32 -2.00 6.38 8.88
C PHE A 32 -1.35 6.55 10.26
N ASP A 33 -1.02 5.40 10.85
CA ASP A 33 -0.12 5.27 12.00
C ASP A 33 0.97 4.21 11.69
N SER A 34 1.61 3.66 12.72
CA SER A 34 2.65 2.63 12.55
C SER A 34 2.12 1.25 12.16
N SER A 35 0.82 0.99 12.32
CA SER A 35 0.18 -0.31 12.13
C SER A 35 -0.88 -0.32 11.04
N HIS A 36 -1.50 0.82 10.74
CA HIS A 36 -2.61 0.92 9.81
C HIS A 36 -2.48 2.15 8.91
N GLY A 37 -2.89 2.03 7.65
CA GLY A 37 -2.91 3.12 6.68
C GLY A 37 -4.11 3.02 5.73
N THR A 38 -4.76 4.14 5.48
CA THR A 38 -5.84 4.28 4.49
C THR A 38 -5.50 5.39 3.51
N ILE A 39 -5.67 5.10 2.22
CA ILE A 39 -5.35 6.03 1.12
C ILE A 39 -6.54 6.11 0.16
N ASP A 40 -7.12 7.29 0.01
CA ASP A 40 -8.22 7.56 -0.91
C ASP A 40 -7.67 7.91 -2.30
N LEU A 41 -7.67 6.92 -3.18
CA LEU A 41 -7.18 7.04 -4.55
C LEU A 41 -8.29 7.59 -5.46
N SER A 42 -7.92 8.15 -6.61
CA SER A 42 -8.91 8.69 -7.56
C SER A 42 -9.82 7.64 -8.20
N LEU A 43 -9.46 6.35 -8.11
CA LEU A 43 -10.18 5.23 -8.74
C LEU A 43 -10.59 4.15 -7.71
N GLY A 44 -10.47 4.46 -6.42
CA GLY A 44 -10.68 3.48 -5.36
C GLY A 44 -10.00 3.84 -4.05
N ARG A 45 -9.71 2.82 -3.23
CA ARG A 45 -9.07 2.96 -1.92
C ARG A 45 -8.04 1.86 -1.71
N ALA A 46 -6.93 2.21 -1.06
CA ALA A 46 -5.98 1.23 -0.53
C ALA A 46 -6.00 1.25 1.00
N ILE A 47 -6.03 0.08 1.60
CA ILE A 47 -5.89 -0.16 3.04
C ILE A 47 -4.62 -0.98 3.23
N LEU A 48 -3.83 -0.61 4.22
CA LEU A 48 -2.60 -1.27 4.61
C LEU A 48 -2.64 -1.58 6.09
N ASP A 49 -2.29 -2.81 6.45
CA ASP A 49 -2.14 -3.25 7.83
C ASP A 49 -0.78 -3.92 7.98
N SER A 50 0.03 -3.48 8.94
CA SER A 50 1.32 -4.08 9.21
C SER A 50 1.31 -4.85 10.51
N ASP A 51 1.80 -6.09 10.47
CA ASP A 51 2.18 -6.86 11.65
C ASP A 51 3.72 -6.97 11.77
N ALA A 52 4.20 -7.86 12.64
CA ALA A 52 5.64 -8.03 12.91
C ALA A 52 6.44 -8.60 11.73
N GLY A 53 5.81 -9.25 10.75
CA GLY A 53 6.48 -9.94 9.65
C GLY A 53 5.78 -9.88 8.30
N THR A 54 4.63 -9.19 8.22
CA THR A 54 3.81 -9.10 7.02
C THR A 54 3.18 -7.73 6.90
N LEU A 55 3.21 -7.19 5.68
CA LEU A 55 2.38 -6.07 5.26
C LEU A 55 1.19 -6.62 4.47
N HIS A 56 0.00 -6.48 5.03
CA HIS A 56 -1.27 -6.77 4.36
C HIS A 56 -1.73 -5.54 3.59
N ILE A 57 -2.19 -5.76 2.36
CA ILE A 57 -2.61 -4.71 1.45
C ILE A 57 -3.96 -5.12 0.87
N ALA A 58 -4.96 -4.27 1.04
CA ALA A 58 -6.26 -4.41 0.40
C ALA A 58 -6.50 -3.24 -0.54
N VAL A 59 -6.82 -3.51 -1.80
CA VAL A 59 -7.11 -2.50 -2.80
C VAL A 59 -8.53 -2.71 -3.29
N THR A 60 -9.37 -1.70 -3.09
CA THR A 60 -10.74 -1.66 -3.60
C THR A 60 -10.79 -0.69 -4.76
N ALA A 61 -11.28 -1.12 -5.91
CA ALA A 61 -11.54 -0.23 -7.04
C ALA A 61 -13.02 0.17 -7.08
N ASP A 62 -13.31 1.38 -7.56
CA ASP A 62 -14.69 1.83 -7.76
C ASP A 62 -15.37 0.97 -8.85
N GLU A 63 -14.61 0.66 -9.91
CA GLU A 63 -15.04 -0.14 -11.07
C GLU A 63 -14.07 -1.28 -11.38
N ALA A 64 -14.58 -2.36 -11.99
CA ALA A 64 -13.78 -3.56 -12.27
C ALA A 64 -12.60 -3.34 -13.22
N GLY A 65 -12.73 -2.43 -14.19
CA GLY A 65 -11.63 -2.13 -15.12
C GLY A 65 -10.44 -1.41 -14.49
N SER A 66 -10.58 -0.90 -13.26
CA SER A 66 -9.53 -0.12 -12.59
C SER A 66 -8.72 -0.94 -11.58
N LEU A 67 -9.19 -2.14 -11.19
CA LEU A 67 -8.57 -2.92 -10.12
C LEU A 67 -7.14 -3.38 -10.46
N GLU A 68 -6.96 -4.03 -11.61
CA GLU A 68 -5.64 -4.52 -12.06
C GLU A 68 -4.59 -3.39 -12.14
N ARG A 69 -5.03 -2.19 -12.56
CA ARG A 69 -4.18 -1.01 -12.59
C ARG A 69 -3.78 -0.55 -11.20
N LEU A 70 -4.73 -0.49 -10.26
CA LEU A 70 -4.44 -0.08 -8.88
C LEU A 70 -3.51 -1.09 -8.19
N GLU A 71 -3.74 -2.39 -8.39
CA GLU A 71 -2.85 -3.46 -7.90
C GLU A 71 -1.41 -3.25 -8.39
N THR A 72 -1.23 -3.08 -9.70
CA THR A 72 0.09 -2.87 -10.32
C THR A 72 0.77 -1.63 -9.75
N VAL A 73 0.02 -0.52 -9.60
CA VAL A 73 0.57 0.72 -9.03
C VAL A 73 1.01 0.51 -7.59
N VAL A 74 0.20 -0.14 -6.74
CA VAL A 74 0.55 -0.39 -5.33
C VAL A 74 1.75 -1.31 -5.24
N ALA A 75 1.76 -2.41 -6.00
CA ALA A 75 2.86 -3.38 -6.04
C ALA A 75 4.19 -2.72 -6.43
N ASP A 76 4.22 -1.93 -7.51
CA ASP A 76 5.42 -1.21 -7.96
C ASP A 76 6.02 -0.32 -6.88
N HIS A 77 5.20 0.33 -6.06
CA HIS A 77 5.70 1.20 -4.98
C HIS A 77 6.28 0.38 -3.82
N ILE A 78 5.59 -0.68 -3.39
CA ILE A 78 6.10 -1.57 -2.34
C ILE A 78 7.41 -2.22 -2.78
N THR A 79 7.48 -2.71 -4.02
CA THR A 79 8.69 -3.27 -4.62
C THR A 79 9.83 -2.25 -4.61
N ARG A 80 9.58 -0.99 -4.99
CA ARG A 80 10.60 0.07 -4.94
C ARG A 80 11.10 0.36 -3.52
N PHE A 81 10.26 0.25 -2.51
CA PHE A 81 10.70 0.40 -1.11
C PHE A 81 11.56 -0.78 -0.68
N ALA A 82 11.19 -2.01 -1.02
CA ALA A 82 11.97 -3.21 -0.73
C ALA A 82 13.34 -3.22 -1.42
N PHE A 83 13.44 -2.74 -2.67
CA PHE A 83 14.72 -2.67 -3.38
C PHE A 83 15.60 -1.48 -3.00
N ARG A 84 15.04 -0.43 -2.38
CA ARG A 84 15.79 0.71 -1.84
C ARG A 84 16.18 0.52 -0.37
N GLU A 85 16.02 -0.67 0.17
CA GLU A 85 16.85 -1.13 1.27
C GLU A 85 18.29 -1.18 0.77
N GLU A 86 19.00 -0.05 0.86
CA GLU A 86 20.45 -0.12 0.99
C GLU A 86 20.70 -1.04 2.18
N LEU A 87 21.14 -2.26 1.86
CA LEU A 87 21.93 -3.11 2.73
C LEU A 87 22.93 -2.21 3.46
N ILE A 88 22.65 -1.91 4.72
CA ILE A 88 23.63 -1.40 5.67
C ILE A 88 24.08 -2.57 6.54
#